data_AF-A0A931QNN2-F1
#
_entry.id   AF-A0A931QNN2-F1
#
_cell.length_a   1.000
_cell.length_b   1.000
_cell.length_c   1.000
_cell.angle_alpha   90.00
_cell.angle_beta   90.00
_cell.angle_gamma   90.00
#
_symmetry.space_group_name_H-M   'P 1'
#
loop_
_entity.id
_entity.type
_entity.pdbx_description
1 polymer ?
#
loop_
_entity_poly.entity_id
_entity_poly.type
_entity_poly.pdbx_seq_one_letter_code
_entity_poly.pdbx_strand_id
1 'polypeptide(L)'
;MELKVEYLLVIDNDSSAALYSLCDDEKGLLKLICRDSDIKIKNNKVEYKAEYISDIKIKTDLIKDKKQRYFFVSFHFNKEENKIELFTSFLHNFRISINAAGAQIETLWDDVSFYYSNIGYGYIHRIENLMRKLITFFMITTIGKEWVNETTPLVVKDVIAKNKRKQYIDILYQIDFIHLSDFLFKNYQRGNINELYIQIRNANAITELNLEELKTYLIKSNWDRFFSSIVDCDDNYIQKRWEELYELRCKIAHNVILRKDDLDRIIKLSDEVEEKLQKAIDNIERIEIPAEERETIAENMAGSINYYMGEFINYWRIFERTLEDFIKENSSKNFINLSLSGRLNELVKNNSISKEEFDEYREILQFRNILVHGSAIDQDEEIIKLQIAKIKSLLSNLTMSWKNELISVITQLGGKASLTDIYDFIENNSNRNLSSNWKAVVRRTLQMHSSDTQTYKGGEDLFKHVESGVYQLRV
;
A
#
# COMPACT_ATOMS: atom_id res chain seq x y z
N MET A 1 -18.65 -21.33 -31.12
CA MET A 1 -18.65 -20.55 -29.87
C MET A 1 -19.69 -19.45 -30.02
N GLU A 2 -20.48 -19.20 -28.98
CA GLU A 2 -21.55 -18.19 -29.00
C GLU A 2 -21.16 -17.03 -28.10
N LEU A 3 -20.97 -15.84 -28.68
CA LEU A 3 -20.70 -14.60 -27.95
C LEU A 3 -21.71 -13.53 -28.36
N LYS A 4 -22.06 -12.66 -27.42
CA LYS A 4 -22.96 -11.54 -27.62
C LYS A 4 -22.26 -10.24 -27.22
N VAL A 5 -22.46 -9.21 -28.03
CA VAL A 5 -22.00 -7.84 -27.71
C VAL A 5 -23.13 -6.87 -27.96
N GLU A 6 -23.43 -6.02 -26.99
CA GLU A 6 -24.58 -5.11 -27.02
C GLU A 6 -24.14 -3.66 -26.80
N TYR A 7 -24.64 -2.78 -27.65
CA TYR A 7 -24.38 -1.35 -27.60
C TYR A 7 -25.68 -0.55 -27.51
N LEU A 8 -25.61 0.57 -26.81
CA LEU A 8 -26.62 1.61 -26.85
C LEU A 8 -26.04 2.85 -27.51
N LEU A 9 -26.63 3.25 -28.63
CA LEU A 9 -26.26 4.47 -29.33
C LEU A 9 -27.32 5.51 -29.04
N VAL A 10 -26.90 6.74 -28.79
CA VAL A 10 -27.79 7.90 -28.63
C VAL A 10 -27.40 8.96 -29.65
N ILE A 11 -28.38 9.38 -30.44
CA ILE A 11 -28.23 10.44 -31.44
C ILE A 11 -29.13 11.59 -31.03
N ASP A 12 -28.50 12.74 -30.85
CA ASP A 12 -29.17 13.98 -30.47
C ASP A 12 -29.26 14.92 -31.67
N ASN A 13 -30.47 15.41 -31.95
CA ASN A 13 -30.71 16.41 -32.98
C ASN A 13 -29.92 17.71 -32.72
N ASP A 14 -29.73 18.09 -31.46
CA ASP A 14 -29.02 19.32 -31.09
C ASP A 14 -27.51 19.18 -31.30
N SER A 15 -26.97 17.95 -31.20
CA SER A 15 -25.56 17.66 -31.45
C SER A 15 -25.26 17.49 -32.94
N SER A 16 -26.14 16.84 -33.70
CA SER A 16 -25.99 16.69 -35.16
C SER A 16 -27.34 16.46 -35.84
N ALA A 17 -27.99 17.53 -36.28
CA ALA A 17 -29.28 17.46 -37.00
C ALA A 17 -29.19 16.64 -38.29
N ALA A 18 -28.04 16.68 -38.98
CA ALA A 18 -27.80 15.89 -40.19
C ALA A 18 -27.75 14.38 -39.89
N LEU A 19 -27.07 13.98 -38.81
CA LEU A 19 -27.02 12.58 -38.39
C LEU A 19 -28.38 12.11 -37.86
N TYR A 20 -29.07 12.95 -37.09
CA TYR A 20 -30.40 12.67 -36.56
C TYR A 20 -31.42 12.44 -37.68
N SER A 21 -31.36 13.24 -38.75
CA SER A 21 -32.21 13.05 -39.93
C SER A 21 -31.79 11.84 -40.78
N LEU A 22 -30.51 11.49 -40.82
CA LEU A 22 -30.00 10.33 -41.57
C LEU A 22 -30.35 9.00 -40.89
N CYS A 23 -30.31 8.97 -39.56
CA CYS A 23 -30.58 7.81 -38.73
C CYS A 23 -31.96 7.95 -38.07
N ASP A 24 -33.00 8.10 -38.88
CA ASP A 24 -34.39 8.19 -38.43
C ASP A 24 -35.04 6.80 -38.22
N ASP A 25 -34.46 5.75 -38.81
CA ASP A 25 -34.86 4.36 -38.66
C ASP A 25 -33.65 3.39 -38.66
N GLU A 26 -33.93 2.09 -38.56
CA GLU A 26 -32.91 1.02 -38.64
C GLU A 26 -32.11 1.07 -39.95
N LYS A 27 -32.75 1.39 -41.09
CA LYS A 27 -32.09 1.42 -42.40
C LYS A 27 -31.10 2.58 -42.48
N GLY A 28 -31.42 3.72 -41.87
CA GLY A 28 -30.53 4.87 -41.73
C GLY A 28 -29.25 4.50 -40.99
N LEU A 29 -29.37 3.82 -39.84
CA LEU A 29 -28.21 3.33 -39.10
C LEU A 29 -27.39 2.31 -39.90
N LEU A 30 -28.04 1.37 -40.59
CA LEU A 30 -27.33 0.38 -41.42
C LEU A 30 -26.54 1.04 -42.56
N LYS A 31 -27.08 2.09 -43.20
CA LYS A 31 -26.37 2.88 -44.22
C LYS A 31 -25.14 3.58 -43.63
N LEU A 32 -25.25 4.10 -42.40
CA LEU A 32 -24.12 4.72 -41.71
C LEU A 32 -22.99 3.69 -41.46
N ILE A 33 -23.35 2.51 -40.95
CA ILE A 33 -22.39 1.42 -40.66
C ILE A 33 -21.72 0.94 -41.95
N CYS A 34 -22.48 0.71 -43.02
CA CYS A 34 -21.97 0.22 -44.30
C CYS A 34 -21.27 1.30 -45.15
N ARG A 35 -21.00 2.50 -44.61
CA ARG A 35 -20.12 3.48 -45.25
C ARG A 35 -18.68 2.99 -45.31
N ASP A 36 -18.29 2.19 -44.32
CA ASP A 36 -17.05 1.41 -44.36
C ASP A 36 -17.18 0.30 -45.40
N SER A 37 -16.31 0.32 -46.43
CA SER A 37 -16.35 -0.65 -47.53
C SER A 37 -16.08 -2.08 -47.07
N ASP A 38 -15.43 -2.25 -45.92
CA ASP A 38 -15.13 -3.56 -45.34
C ASP A 38 -16.35 -4.16 -44.65
N ILE A 39 -17.39 -3.38 -44.33
CA ILE A 39 -18.58 -3.83 -43.61
C ILE A 39 -19.77 -3.92 -44.56
N LYS A 40 -20.37 -5.11 -44.67
CA LYS A 40 -21.59 -5.34 -45.43
C LYS A 40 -22.62 -6.03 -44.55
N ILE A 41 -23.85 -5.50 -44.51
CA ILE A 41 -24.94 -6.10 -43.74
C ILE A 41 -26.07 -6.49 -44.69
N LYS A 42 -26.42 -7.78 -44.73
CA LYS A 42 -27.52 -8.33 -45.54
C LYS A 42 -28.30 -9.37 -44.75
N ASN A 43 -29.63 -9.29 -44.74
CA ASN A 43 -30.51 -10.24 -44.05
C ASN A 43 -30.10 -10.48 -42.58
N ASN A 44 -29.81 -9.40 -41.85
CA ASN A 44 -29.33 -9.43 -40.46
C ASN A 44 -27.99 -10.16 -40.25
N LYS A 45 -27.24 -10.41 -41.32
CA LYS A 45 -25.89 -10.98 -41.29
C LYS A 45 -24.86 -9.89 -41.55
N VAL A 46 -23.84 -9.84 -40.73
CA VAL A 46 -22.69 -8.94 -40.85
C VAL A 46 -21.54 -9.70 -41.51
N GLU A 47 -21.10 -9.16 -42.64
CA GLU A 47 -19.86 -9.52 -43.28
C GLU A 47 -18.82 -8.43 -43.02
N TYR A 48 -17.62 -8.82 -42.60
CA TYR A 48 -16.48 -7.94 -42.42
C TYR A 48 -15.29 -8.51 -43.20
N LYS A 49 -14.65 -7.69 -44.04
CA LYS A 49 -13.55 -8.11 -44.94
C LYS A 49 -13.92 -9.34 -45.79
N ALA A 50 -15.13 -9.33 -46.35
CA ALA A 50 -15.71 -10.39 -47.18
C ALA A 50 -15.92 -11.75 -46.47
N GLU A 51 -15.90 -11.77 -45.14
CA GLU A 51 -16.22 -12.96 -44.35
C GLU A 51 -17.42 -12.70 -43.45
N TYR A 52 -18.34 -13.66 -43.36
CA TYR A 52 -19.47 -13.59 -42.44
C TYR A 52 -19.00 -13.82 -40.99
N ILE A 53 -19.24 -12.83 -40.12
CA ILE A 53 -18.68 -12.79 -38.75
C ILE A 53 -19.72 -12.83 -37.63
N SER A 54 -20.92 -12.29 -37.83
CA SER A 54 -21.95 -12.22 -36.79
C SER A 54 -23.33 -11.92 -37.35
N ASP A 55 -24.38 -12.30 -36.63
CA ASP A 55 -25.73 -11.77 -36.84
C ASP A 55 -25.90 -10.42 -36.10
N ILE A 56 -26.80 -9.56 -36.58
CA ILE A 56 -27.13 -8.26 -35.97
C ILE A 56 -28.63 -8.16 -35.68
N LYS A 57 -28.98 -7.55 -34.55
CA LYS A 57 -30.34 -7.14 -34.21
C LYS A 57 -30.34 -5.68 -33.77
N ILE A 58 -31.23 -4.88 -34.36
CA ILE A 58 -31.36 -3.46 -34.04
C ILE A 58 -32.77 -3.20 -33.49
N LYS A 59 -32.86 -2.38 -32.45
CA LYS A 59 -34.11 -1.78 -31.97
C LYS A 59 -33.91 -0.28 -31.86
N THR A 60 -34.90 0.51 -32.25
CA THR A 60 -34.83 1.97 -32.15
C THR A 60 -36.17 2.56 -31.76
N ASP A 61 -36.13 3.64 -30.99
CA ASP A 61 -37.28 4.47 -30.70
C ASP A 61 -36.84 5.90 -30.35
N LEU A 62 -37.81 6.82 -30.31
CA LEU A 62 -37.61 8.19 -29.83
C LEU A 62 -37.54 8.20 -28.29
N ILE A 63 -36.67 9.06 -27.75
CA ILE A 63 -36.63 9.33 -26.32
C ILE A 63 -37.76 10.31 -25.99
N LYS A 64 -38.64 9.93 -25.05
CA LYS A 64 -39.78 10.74 -24.65
C LYS A 64 -39.35 12.16 -24.25
N ASP A 65 -40.08 13.14 -24.76
CA ASP A 65 -39.91 14.57 -24.46
C ASP A 65 -38.52 15.15 -24.80
N LYS A 66 -37.73 14.44 -25.62
CA LYS A 66 -36.42 14.89 -26.10
C LYS A 66 -36.32 14.71 -27.61
N LYS A 67 -35.57 15.58 -28.29
CA LYS A 67 -35.23 15.42 -29.71
C LYS A 67 -34.05 14.45 -29.89
N GLN A 68 -34.17 13.28 -29.28
CA GLN A 68 -33.14 12.26 -29.23
C GLN A 68 -33.73 10.93 -29.67
N ARG A 69 -32.93 10.13 -30.36
CA ARG A 69 -33.26 8.75 -30.76
C ARG A 69 -32.20 7.83 -30.22
N TYR A 70 -32.62 6.67 -29.71
CA TYR A 70 -31.69 5.62 -29.33
C TYR A 70 -31.71 4.47 -30.34
N PHE A 71 -30.59 3.78 -30.41
CA PHE A 71 -30.45 2.50 -31.10
C PHE A 71 -29.82 1.49 -30.15
N PHE A 72 -30.55 0.43 -29.85
CA PHE A 72 -29.98 -0.76 -29.22
C PHE A 72 -29.50 -1.69 -30.34
N VAL A 73 -28.20 -1.98 -30.36
CA VAL A 73 -27.56 -2.83 -31.37
C VAL A 73 -26.95 -4.04 -30.67
N SER A 74 -27.36 -5.23 -31.09
CA SER A 74 -26.84 -6.49 -30.57
C SER A 74 -26.18 -7.29 -31.68
N PHE A 75 -24.91 -7.61 -31.51
CA PHE A 75 -24.15 -8.51 -32.37
C PHE A 75 -24.06 -9.89 -31.73
N HIS A 76 -24.36 -10.92 -32.50
CA HIS A 76 -24.28 -12.31 -32.07
C HIS A 76 -23.27 -13.07 -32.91
N PHE A 77 -22.12 -13.37 -32.31
CA PHE A 77 -21.06 -14.16 -32.92
C PHE A 77 -21.35 -15.64 -32.67
N ASN A 78 -21.53 -16.40 -33.74
CA ASN A 78 -21.67 -17.86 -33.68
C ASN A 78 -20.71 -18.52 -34.67
N LYS A 79 -19.42 -18.53 -34.31
CA LYS A 79 -18.30 -18.96 -35.16
C LYS A 79 -17.22 -19.69 -34.37
N GLU A 80 -16.21 -20.17 -35.09
CA GLU A 80 -15.00 -20.78 -34.53
C GLU A 80 -14.14 -19.75 -33.78
N GLU A 81 -13.39 -20.20 -32.78
CA GLU A 81 -12.57 -19.36 -31.91
C GLU A 81 -11.50 -18.55 -32.67
N ASN A 82 -10.93 -19.13 -33.72
CA ASN A 82 -9.96 -18.47 -34.61
C ASN A 82 -10.54 -17.22 -35.32
N LYS A 83 -11.86 -16.99 -35.30
CA LYS A 83 -12.51 -15.81 -35.87
C LYS A 83 -12.78 -14.69 -34.86
N ILE A 84 -12.48 -14.88 -33.57
CA ILE A 84 -12.69 -13.87 -32.53
C ILE A 84 -11.91 -12.58 -32.82
N GLU A 85 -10.67 -12.69 -33.31
CA GLU A 85 -9.85 -11.52 -33.60
C GLU A 85 -10.45 -10.66 -34.73
N LEU A 86 -10.99 -11.33 -35.75
CA LEU A 86 -11.70 -10.66 -36.84
C LEU A 86 -12.98 -9.98 -36.34
N PHE A 87 -13.75 -10.66 -35.47
CA PHE A 87 -14.93 -10.08 -34.83
C PHE A 87 -14.60 -8.89 -33.92
N THR A 88 -13.53 -9.01 -33.13
CA THR A 88 -13.03 -7.93 -32.26
C THR A 88 -12.61 -6.71 -33.08
N SER A 89 -11.92 -6.94 -34.19
CA SER A 89 -11.53 -5.90 -35.15
C SER A 89 -12.75 -5.21 -35.77
N PHE A 90 -13.77 -5.98 -36.14
CA PHE A 90 -15.04 -5.43 -36.59
C PHE A 90 -15.70 -4.55 -35.53
N LEU A 91 -15.84 -5.03 -34.29
CA LEU A 91 -16.45 -4.27 -33.20
C LEU A 91 -15.70 -2.96 -32.94
N HIS A 92 -14.37 -2.98 -33.03
CA HIS A 92 -13.54 -1.79 -32.93
C HIS A 92 -13.83 -0.77 -34.04
N ASN A 93 -13.84 -1.22 -35.30
CA ASN A 93 -14.15 -0.37 -36.46
C ASN A 93 -15.59 0.17 -36.43
N PHE A 94 -16.53 -0.65 -35.98
CA PHE A 94 -17.91 -0.24 -35.74
C PHE A 94 -17.96 0.93 -34.74
N ARG A 95 -17.34 0.78 -33.56
CA ARG A 95 -17.30 1.86 -32.55
C ARG A 95 -16.62 3.12 -33.07
N ILE A 96 -15.52 2.99 -33.81
CA ILE A 96 -14.84 4.14 -34.44
C ILE A 96 -15.78 4.85 -35.42
N SER A 97 -16.43 4.09 -36.31
CA SER A 97 -17.33 4.65 -37.33
C SER A 97 -18.51 5.40 -36.72
N ILE A 98 -19.09 4.86 -35.65
CA ILE A 98 -20.20 5.49 -34.92
C ILE A 98 -19.73 6.77 -34.20
N ASN A 99 -18.61 6.72 -33.48
CA ASN A 99 -18.04 7.89 -32.82
C ASN A 99 -17.65 9.00 -33.82
N ALA A 100 -17.04 8.63 -34.95
CA ALA A 100 -16.66 9.56 -36.01
C ALA A 100 -17.87 10.21 -36.70
N ALA A 101 -19.04 9.56 -36.66
CA ALA A 101 -20.29 10.16 -37.13
C ALA A 101 -20.85 11.20 -36.15
N GLY A 102 -20.36 11.23 -34.91
CA GLY A 102 -20.84 12.12 -33.84
C GLY A 102 -21.94 11.52 -32.97
N ALA A 103 -22.19 10.21 -33.04
CA ALA A 103 -23.11 9.52 -32.13
C ALA A 103 -22.40 9.13 -30.83
N GLN A 104 -23.13 9.20 -29.72
CA GLN A 104 -22.67 8.63 -28.45
C GLN A 104 -22.92 7.12 -28.46
N ILE A 105 -21.96 6.33 -28.02
CA ILE A 105 -22.04 4.86 -27.97
C ILE A 105 -21.57 4.33 -26.63
N GLU A 106 -22.42 3.55 -25.98
CA GLU A 106 -22.15 2.88 -24.71
C GLU A 106 -22.18 1.37 -24.88
N THR A 107 -21.27 0.65 -24.20
CA THR A 107 -21.25 -0.81 -24.19
C THR A 107 -22.09 -1.33 -23.04
N LEU A 108 -23.13 -2.12 -23.34
CA LEU A 108 -24.04 -2.69 -22.34
C LEU A 108 -23.65 -4.12 -21.94
N TRP A 109 -23.09 -4.88 -22.88
CA TRP A 109 -22.69 -6.27 -22.70
C TRP A 109 -21.53 -6.61 -23.63
N ASP A 110 -20.52 -7.31 -23.13
CA ASP A 110 -19.33 -7.70 -23.91
C ASP A 110 -18.83 -9.11 -23.54
N ASP A 111 -19.35 -10.12 -24.25
CA ASP A 111 -18.88 -11.49 -24.07
C ASP A 111 -17.45 -11.71 -24.61
N VAL A 112 -16.92 -10.82 -25.47
CA VAL A 112 -15.53 -10.94 -25.95
C VAL A 112 -14.57 -10.62 -24.81
N SER A 113 -14.85 -9.54 -24.06
CA SER A 113 -14.12 -9.22 -22.84
C SER A 113 -14.24 -10.35 -21.82
N PHE A 114 -15.46 -10.87 -21.59
CA PHE A 114 -15.68 -11.98 -20.66
C PHE A 114 -14.91 -13.25 -21.06
N TYR A 115 -14.86 -13.55 -22.36
CA TYR A 115 -14.10 -14.67 -22.91
C TYR A 115 -12.61 -14.57 -22.55
N TYR A 116 -11.98 -13.42 -22.81
CA TYR A 116 -10.57 -13.20 -22.44
C TYR A 116 -10.36 -13.20 -20.93
N SER A 117 -11.28 -12.63 -20.15
CA SER A 117 -11.22 -12.62 -18.68
C SER A 117 -11.24 -14.03 -18.10
N ASN A 118 -12.05 -14.94 -18.64
CA ASN A 118 -12.10 -16.33 -18.18
C ASN A 118 -10.77 -17.05 -18.39
N ILE A 119 -10.14 -16.86 -19.55
CA ILE A 119 -8.83 -17.45 -19.83
C ILE A 119 -7.76 -16.83 -18.92
N GLY A 120 -7.70 -15.49 -18.87
CA GLY A 120 -6.71 -14.76 -18.07
C GLY A 120 -6.79 -15.10 -16.58
N TYR A 121 -8.01 -15.25 -16.05
CA TYR A 121 -8.23 -15.66 -14.66
C TYR A 121 -7.62 -17.03 -14.37
N GLY A 122 -7.67 -17.98 -15.32
CA GLY A 122 -7.04 -19.29 -15.16
C GLY A 122 -5.53 -19.22 -14.92
N TYR A 123 -4.83 -18.34 -15.66
CA TYR A 123 -3.39 -18.11 -15.49
C TYR A 123 -3.07 -17.40 -14.17
N ILE A 124 -3.85 -16.36 -13.81
CA ILE A 124 -3.68 -15.63 -12.55
C ILE A 124 -3.90 -16.56 -11.35
N HIS A 125 -4.95 -17.38 -11.39
CA HIS A 125 -5.23 -18.35 -10.34
C HIS A 125 -4.10 -19.38 -10.22
N ARG A 126 -3.54 -19.86 -11.35
CA ARG A 126 -2.40 -20.79 -11.34
C ARG A 126 -1.18 -20.17 -10.67
N ILE A 127 -0.80 -18.95 -11.06
CA ILE A 127 0.41 -18.31 -10.56
C ILE A 127 0.28 -17.90 -9.09
N GLU A 128 -0.91 -17.45 -8.66
CA GLU A 128 -1.21 -17.16 -7.26
C GLU A 128 -1.00 -18.40 -6.38
N ASN A 129 -1.56 -19.54 -6.80
CA ASN A 129 -1.39 -20.79 -6.06
C ASN A 129 0.06 -21.29 -6.08
N LEU A 130 0.82 -21.02 -7.15
CA LEU A 130 2.24 -21.36 -7.21
C LEU A 130 3.06 -20.53 -6.21
N MET A 131 2.79 -19.23 -6.10
CA MET A 131 3.40 -18.36 -5.09
C MET A 131 3.06 -18.84 -3.67
N ARG A 132 1.78 -19.14 -3.41
CA ARG A 132 1.32 -19.72 -2.12
C ARG A 132 2.02 -21.04 -1.81
N LYS A 133 2.20 -21.91 -2.80
CA LYS A 133 2.92 -23.18 -2.68
C LYS A 133 4.39 -22.94 -2.30
N LEU A 134 5.09 -22.05 -2.98
CA LEU A 134 6.49 -21.72 -2.67
C LEU A 134 6.61 -21.22 -1.22
N ILE A 135 5.82 -20.23 -0.83
CA ILE A 135 5.84 -19.67 0.52
C ILE A 135 5.54 -20.76 1.56
N THR A 136 4.50 -21.56 1.33
CA THR A 136 4.14 -22.65 2.25
C THR A 136 5.27 -23.67 2.40
N PHE A 137 5.85 -24.09 1.28
CA PHE A 137 6.91 -25.08 1.28
C PHE A 137 8.16 -24.55 1.98
N PHE A 138 8.55 -23.31 1.68
CA PHE A 138 9.66 -22.61 2.34
C PHE A 138 9.45 -22.54 3.85
N MET A 139 8.28 -22.09 4.30
CA MET A 139 8.01 -21.92 5.71
C MET A 139 7.96 -23.24 6.48
N ILE A 140 7.31 -24.27 5.92
CA ILE A 140 7.19 -25.58 6.57
C ILE A 140 8.56 -26.28 6.64
N THR A 141 9.39 -26.18 5.61
CA THR A 141 10.72 -26.82 5.61
C THR A 141 11.72 -26.08 6.50
N THR A 142 11.58 -24.76 6.62
CA THR A 142 12.51 -23.92 7.38
C THR A 142 12.19 -23.87 8.87
N ILE A 143 10.93 -23.56 9.20
CA ILE A 143 10.49 -23.29 10.57
C ILE A 143 9.75 -24.51 11.15
N GLY A 144 9.14 -25.33 10.30
CA GLY A 144 8.37 -26.50 10.71
C GLY A 144 6.88 -26.24 10.73
N LYS A 145 6.10 -27.28 11.00
CA LYS A 145 4.62 -27.23 10.95
C LYS A 145 4.02 -26.17 11.87
N GLU A 146 4.66 -25.86 12.99
CA GLU A 146 4.14 -24.90 13.98
C GLU A 146 4.48 -23.45 13.65
N TRP A 147 5.06 -23.14 12.49
CA TRP A 147 5.48 -21.78 12.14
C TRP A 147 4.35 -20.76 12.34
N VAL A 148 3.15 -21.04 11.86
CA VAL A 148 1.99 -20.17 12.12
C VAL A 148 1.75 -19.95 13.62
N ASN A 149 1.92 -20.96 14.47
CA ASN A 149 1.73 -20.81 15.91
C ASN A 149 2.95 -20.16 16.60
N GLU A 150 4.16 -20.32 16.08
CA GLU A 150 5.36 -19.74 16.69
C GLU A 150 5.55 -18.28 16.30
N THR A 151 5.05 -17.89 15.13
CA THR A 151 5.31 -16.58 14.52
C THR A 151 4.10 -15.67 14.53
N THR A 152 2.89 -16.22 14.70
CA THR A 152 1.68 -15.42 14.74
C THR A 152 1.33 -15.03 16.19
N PRO A 153 1.04 -13.74 16.46
CA PRO A 153 0.64 -13.29 17.78
C PRO A 153 -0.46 -14.18 18.39
N LEU A 154 -0.38 -14.42 19.71
CA LEU A 154 -1.27 -15.33 20.48
C LEU A 154 -2.77 -15.14 20.16
N VAL A 155 -3.15 -13.92 19.82
CA VAL A 155 -4.45 -13.47 19.31
C VAL A 155 -5.01 -14.27 18.13
N VAL A 156 -4.16 -14.62 17.17
CA VAL A 156 -4.58 -15.32 15.94
C VAL A 156 -4.73 -16.82 16.21
N LYS A 157 -4.03 -17.36 17.22
CA LYS A 157 -4.21 -18.75 17.65
C LYS A 157 -5.63 -19.03 18.12
N ASP A 158 -6.27 -18.07 18.79
CA ASP A 158 -7.63 -18.23 19.30
C ASP A 158 -8.71 -18.17 18.19
N VAL A 159 -8.43 -17.49 17.08
CA VAL A 159 -9.32 -17.46 15.91
C VAL A 159 -9.13 -18.71 15.04
N ILE A 160 -7.89 -19.16 14.86
CA ILE A 160 -7.57 -20.44 14.21
C ILE A 160 -8.14 -21.62 15.01
N ALA A 161 -8.13 -21.56 16.35
CA ALA A 161 -8.67 -22.60 17.22
C ALA A 161 -10.20 -22.76 17.13
N LYS A 162 -10.93 -21.69 16.73
CA LYS A 162 -12.39 -21.71 16.59
C LYS A 162 -12.86 -22.25 15.23
N ASN A 163 -12.00 -22.25 14.22
CA ASN A 163 -12.30 -22.86 12.92
C ASN A 163 -12.05 -24.37 12.96
N LYS A 164 -13.09 -25.16 12.67
CA LYS A 164 -13.03 -26.64 12.68
C LYS A 164 -12.07 -27.23 11.63
N ARG A 165 -11.49 -26.42 10.74
CA ARG A 165 -10.46 -26.81 9.76
C ARG A 165 -9.12 -26.20 10.18
N LYS A 166 -8.28 -27.02 10.80
CA LYS A 166 -6.90 -26.68 11.19
C LYS A 166 -5.97 -26.88 9.99
N GLN A 167 -5.94 -25.97 9.03
CA GLN A 167 -4.95 -26.06 7.94
C GLN A 167 -4.18 -24.74 7.78
N TYR A 168 -2.86 -24.81 7.92
CA TYR A 168 -1.90 -23.71 7.73
C TYR A 168 -2.05 -22.99 6.39
N ILE A 169 -2.55 -23.74 5.42
CA ILE A 169 -2.95 -23.33 4.08
C ILE A 169 -3.95 -22.16 4.16
N ASP A 170 -4.92 -22.19 5.10
CA ASP A 170 -6.02 -21.20 5.19
C ASP A 170 -5.54 -19.77 5.46
N ILE A 171 -4.38 -19.56 6.10
CA ILE A 171 -3.90 -18.20 6.40
C ILE A 171 -3.41 -17.51 5.15
N LEU A 172 -2.61 -18.21 4.33
CA LEU A 172 -2.18 -17.61 3.08
C LEU A 172 -3.43 -17.23 2.27
N TYR A 173 -4.45 -18.10 2.16
CA TYR A 173 -5.68 -17.79 1.42
C TYR A 173 -6.45 -16.56 1.90
N GLN A 174 -6.19 -16.03 3.09
CA GLN A 174 -6.77 -14.77 3.57
C GLN A 174 -6.00 -13.53 3.10
N ILE A 175 -4.82 -13.72 2.51
CA ILE A 175 -3.92 -12.67 2.06
C ILE A 175 -4.19 -12.36 0.59
N ASP A 176 -4.30 -11.07 0.28
CA ASP A 176 -4.49 -10.61 -1.10
C ASP A 176 -3.27 -10.91 -1.99
N PHE A 177 -3.53 -11.02 -3.29
CA PHE A 177 -2.57 -11.40 -4.32
C PHE A 177 -1.27 -10.58 -4.23
N ILE A 178 -1.37 -9.26 -4.07
CA ILE A 178 -0.20 -8.37 -4.07
C ILE A 178 0.72 -8.62 -2.87
N HIS A 179 0.14 -8.84 -1.69
CA HIS A 179 0.89 -9.03 -0.43
C HIS A 179 1.59 -10.37 -0.34
N LEU A 180 1.27 -11.33 -1.22
CA LEU A 180 2.07 -12.55 -1.32
C LEU A 180 3.53 -12.26 -1.71
N SER A 181 3.75 -11.20 -2.48
CA SER A 181 5.09 -10.79 -2.90
C SER A 181 5.93 -10.25 -1.74
N ASP A 182 5.30 -9.59 -0.75
CA ASP A 182 5.98 -9.03 0.42
C ASP A 182 6.75 -10.10 1.20
N PHE A 183 6.24 -11.34 1.23
CA PHE A 183 6.91 -12.45 1.90
C PHE A 183 8.30 -12.76 1.34
N LEU A 184 8.46 -12.62 0.03
CA LEU A 184 9.72 -12.97 -0.64
C LEU A 184 10.58 -11.73 -0.85
N PHE A 185 9.98 -10.60 -1.20
CA PHE A 185 10.71 -9.45 -1.73
C PHE A 185 10.81 -8.27 -0.75
N LYS A 186 10.08 -8.27 0.38
CA LYS A 186 10.19 -7.18 1.36
C LYS A 186 11.56 -7.20 2.04
N ASN A 187 12.20 -6.05 1.99
CA ASN A 187 13.52 -5.82 2.54
C ASN A 187 13.50 -5.68 4.06
N TYR A 188 14.41 -6.39 4.73
CA TYR A 188 14.56 -6.31 6.19
C TYR A 188 16.03 -6.41 6.61
N GLN A 189 16.29 -5.91 7.82
CA GLN A 189 17.61 -5.88 8.44
C GLN A 189 17.67 -6.92 9.57
N ARG A 190 18.80 -7.64 9.68
CA ARG A 190 19.01 -8.69 10.70
C ARG A 190 19.65 -8.20 11.99
N GLY A 191 20.29 -7.02 11.99
CA GLY A 191 21.09 -6.53 13.11
C GLY A 191 20.71 -5.11 13.53
N ASN A 192 21.01 -4.79 14.79
CA ASN A 192 20.85 -3.44 15.29
C ASN A 192 21.94 -2.55 14.66
N ILE A 193 21.54 -1.55 13.89
CA ILE A 193 22.45 -0.54 13.31
C ILE A 193 23.37 0.07 14.37
N ASN A 194 22.92 0.18 15.62
CA ASN A 194 23.74 0.71 16.71
C ASN A 194 24.92 -0.21 17.05
N GLU A 195 24.78 -1.53 16.92
CA GLU A 195 25.88 -2.47 17.12
C GLU A 195 26.92 -2.34 16.02
N LEU A 196 26.48 -2.18 14.76
CA LEU A 196 27.36 -1.86 13.65
C LEU A 196 28.13 -0.55 13.90
N TYR A 197 27.44 0.50 14.37
CA TYR A 197 28.11 1.76 14.74
C TYR A 197 29.12 1.58 15.87
N ILE A 198 28.81 0.77 16.89
CA ILE A 198 29.72 0.46 17.99
C ILE A 198 30.95 -0.31 17.47
N GLN A 199 30.74 -1.32 16.61
CA GLN A 199 31.83 -2.09 16.00
C GLN A 199 32.76 -1.20 15.18
N ILE A 200 32.20 -0.35 14.31
CA ILE A 200 33.00 0.59 13.49
C ILE A 200 33.73 1.61 14.36
N ARG A 201 33.09 2.14 15.41
CA ARG A 201 33.68 3.13 16.31
C ARG A 201 34.82 2.56 17.15
N ASN A 202 34.72 1.29 17.53
CA ASN A 202 35.71 0.64 18.39
C ASN A 202 36.85 -0.02 17.61
N ALA A 203 36.70 -0.22 16.30
CA ALA A 203 37.74 -0.78 15.45
C ALA A 203 38.88 0.23 15.25
N ASN A 204 40.10 -0.15 15.62
CA ASN A 204 41.30 0.66 15.44
C ASN A 204 42.08 0.27 14.18
N ALA A 205 41.77 -0.88 13.57
CA ALA A 205 42.34 -1.35 12.32
C ALA A 205 41.30 -2.07 11.46
N ILE A 206 41.46 -2.00 10.12
CA ILE A 206 40.55 -2.66 9.16
C ILE A 206 40.51 -4.18 9.38
N THR A 207 41.59 -4.78 9.85
CA THR A 207 41.67 -6.22 10.16
C THR A 207 40.77 -6.67 11.31
N GLU A 208 40.27 -5.72 12.13
CA GLU A 208 39.31 -5.98 13.22
C GLU A 208 37.86 -5.99 12.72
N LEU A 209 37.62 -5.56 11.47
CA LEU A 209 36.31 -5.58 10.84
C LEU A 209 36.16 -6.84 10.00
N ASN A 210 35.25 -7.71 10.41
CA ASN A 210 34.91 -8.92 9.66
C ASN A 210 33.89 -8.58 8.56
N LEU A 211 34.32 -8.69 7.30
CA LEU A 211 33.46 -8.39 6.14
C LEU A 211 32.19 -9.26 6.10
N GLU A 212 32.27 -10.52 6.53
CA GLU A 212 31.09 -11.40 6.54
C GLU A 212 30.08 -11.00 7.63
N GLU A 213 30.55 -10.53 8.79
CA GLU A 213 29.68 -9.96 9.82
C GLU A 213 29.06 -8.65 9.37
N LEU A 214 29.84 -7.77 8.74
CA LEU A 214 29.33 -6.50 8.21
C LEU A 214 28.24 -6.71 7.15
N LYS A 215 28.37 -7.74 6.31
CA LYS A 215 27.35 -8.12 5.32
C LYS A 215 26.03 -8.54 5.96
N THR A 216 26.01 -8.99 7.21
CA THR A 216 24.75 -9.37 7.90
C THR A 216 23.83 -8.17 8.17
N TYR A 217 24.39 -6.96 8.29
CA TYR A 217 23.64 -5.72 8.46
C TYR A 217 23.04 -5.18 7.16
N LEU A 218 23.36 -5.78 6.01
CA LEU A 218 22.76 -5.39 4.74
C LEU A 218 21.25 -5.66 4.76
N ILE A 219 20.50 -4.68 4.28
CA ILE A 219 19.07 -4.77 4.05
C ILE A 219 18.88 -5.64 2.80
N LYS A 220 18.24 -6.79 2.97
CA LYS A 220 17.99 -7.75 1.89
C LYS A 220 16.64 -8.43 2.09
N SER A 221 16.04 -8.84 1.00
CA SER A 221 14.79 -9.60 0.94
C SER A 221 15.02 -11.09 1.24
N ASN A 222 13.95 -11.84 1.53
CA ASN A 222 14.05 -13.30 1.64
C ASN A 222 14.50 -13.93 0.31
N TRP A 223 14.09 -13.36 -0.82
CA TRP A 223 14.50 -13.77 -2.14
C TRP A 223 16.00 -13.61 -2.34
N ASP A 224 16.56 -12.44 -2.06
CA ASP A 224 18.01 -12.21 -2.20
C ASP A 224 18.85 -13.05 -1.22
N ARG A 225 18.30 -13.36 -0.04
CA ARG A 225 19.01 -14.16 0.96
C ARG A 225 19.05 -15.65 0.62
N PHE A 226 17.96 -16.20 0.09
CA PHE A 226 17.77 -17.65 0.03
C PHE A 226 17.54 -18.20 -1.38
N PHE A 227 17.09 -17.39 -2.33
CA PHE A 227 16.64 -17.87 -3.65
C PHE A 227 17.44 -17.31 -4.83
N SER A 228 17.95 -16.07 -4.74
CA SER A 228 18.62 -15.39 -5.86
C SER A 228 19.79 -16.18 -6.43
N SER A 229 20.64 -16.75 -5.56
CA SER A 229 21.80 -17.56 -5.94
C SER A 229 21.44 -18.92 -6.57
N ILE A 230 20.26 -19.44 -6.26
CA ILE A 230 19.80 -20.76 -6.71
C ILE A 230 19.04 -20.66 -8.03
N VAL A 231 18.27 -19.59 -8.19
CA VAL A 231 17.38 -19.36 -9.34
C VAL A 231 18.06 -18.52 -10.43
N ASP A 232 19.19 -17.87 -10.12
CA ASP A 232 19.89 -16.90 -10.97
C ASP A 232 18.91 -15.81 -11.44
N CYS A 233 18.23 -15.19 -10.47
CA CYS A 233 17.20 -14.17 -10.72
C CYS A 233 17.17 -13.14 -9.60
N ASP A 234 17.25 -11.87 -9.99
CA ASP A 234 17.09 -10.72 -9.10
C ASP A 234 15.65 -10.59 -8.59
N ASP A 235 15.47 -10.04 -7.38
CA ASP A 235 14.14 -9.87 -6.76
C ASP A 235 13.24 -8.91 -7.55
N ASN A 236 13.80 -7.80 -8.03
CA ASN A 236 13.08 -6.81 -8.84
C ASN A 236 12.46 -7.40 -10.12
N TYR A 237 13.06 -8.46 -10.68
CA TYR A 237 12.57 -9.07 -11.92
C TYR A 237 11.18 -9.67 -11.71
N ILE A 238 10.98 -10.41 -10.61
CA ILE A 238 9.70 -11.05 -10.29
C ILE A 238 8.74 -10.05 -9.70
N GLN A 239 9.21 -9.17 -8.81
CA GLN A 239 8.37 -8.17 -8.15
C GLN A 239 7.63 -7.29 -9.16
N LYS A 240 8.33 -6.70 -10.14
CA LYS A 240 7.69 -5.84 -11.16
C LYS A 240 6.63 -6.57 -11.98
N ARG A 241 6.85 -7.86 -12.27
CA ARG A 241 5.90 -8.69 -13.03
C ARG A 241 4.69 -9.05 -12.19
N TRP A 242 4.90 -9.29 -10.90
CA TRP A 242 3.85 -9.57 -9.94
C TRP A 242 2.93 -8.36 -9.76
N GLU A 243 3.50 -7.17 -9.62
CA GLU A 243 2.76 -5.89 -9.58
C GLU A 243 1.93 -5.68 -10.85
N GLU A 244 2.50 -5.95 -12.04
CA GLU A 244 1.76 -5.84 -13.30
C GLU A 244 0.65 -6.90 -13.43
N LEU A 245 0.88 -8.13 -12.98
CA LEU A 245 -0.16 -9.17 -12.90
C LEU A 245 -1.30 -8.77 -11.95
N TYR A 246 -0.99 -8.06 -10.86
CA TYR A 246 -2.00 -7.53 -9.95
C TYR A 246 -2.91 -6.50 -10.63
N GLU A 247 -2.35 -5.56 -11.39
CA GLU A 247 -3.14 -4.60 -12.16
C GLU A 247 -4.06 -5.29 -13.18
N LEU A 248 -3.56 -6.32 -13.88
CA LEU A 248 -4.33 -7.10 -14.83
C LEU A 248 -5.42 -7.96 -14.13
N ARG A 249 -5.15 -8.49 -12.94
CA ARG A 249 -6.15 -9.15 -12.09
C ARG A 249 -7.26 -8.18 -11.68
N CYS A 250 -6.91 -6.97 -11.25
CA CYS A 250 -7.86 -5.94 -10.86
C CYS A 250 -8.79 -5.57 -12.03
N LYS A 251 -8.27 -5.49 -13.26
CA LYS A 251 -9.12 -5.32 -14.46
C LYS A 251 -10.17 -6.43 -14.59
N ILE A 252 -9.77 -7.69 -14.42
CA ILE A 252 -10.69 -8.85 -14.48
C ILE A 252 -11.73 -8.76 -13.37
N ALA A 253 -11.31 -8.51 -12.12
CA ALA A 253 -12.20 -8.47 -10.97
C ALA A 253 -13.22 -7.30 -11.01
N HIS A 254 -12.83 -6.16 -11.58
CA HIS A 254 -13.68 -4.97 -11.70
C HIS A 254 -14.49 -4.92 -13.01
N ASN A 255 -14.55 -6.03 -13.77
CA ASN A 255 -15.24 -6.10 -15.07
C ASN A 255 -14.83 -4.99 -16.04
N VAL A 256 -13.56 -4.57 -15.99
CA VAL A 256 -12.99 -3.65 -16.98
C VAL A 256 -12.82 -4.40 -18.29
N ILE A 257 -13.04 -3.71 -19.42
CA ILE A 257 -12.88 -4.30 -20.76
C ILE A 257 -11.46 -4.85 -20.91
N LEU A 258 -11.37 -6.17 -21.11
CA LEU A 258 -10.13 -6.92 -21.33
C LEU A 258 -9.98 -7.24 -22.81
N ARG A 259 -8.79 -6.98 -23.37
CA ARG A 259 -8.48 -7.23 -24.79
C ARG A 259 -7.52 -8.39 -24.95
N LYS A 260 -7.32 -8.80 -26.21
CA LYS A 260 -6.35 -9.83 -26.57
C LYS A 260 -4.94 -9.48 -26.09
N ASP A 261 -4.50 -8.23 -26.26
CA ASP A 261 -3.19 -7.78 -25.78
C ASP A 261 -3.04 -7.90 -24.25
N ASP A 262 -4.10 -7.63 -23.48
CA ASP A 262 -4.10 -7.82 -22.03
C ASP A 262 -3.97 -9.32 -21.69
N LEU A 263 -4.70 -10.20 -22.39
CA LEU A 263 -4.59 -11.65 -22.20
C LEU A 263 -3.18 -12.16 -22.53
N ASP A 264 -2.62 -11.74 -23.67
CA ASP A 264 -1.26 -12.13 -24.07
C ASP A 264 -0.22 -11.64 -23.06
N ARG A 265 -0.46 -10.46 -22.47
CA ARG A 265 0.38 -9.95 -21.39
C ARG A 265 0.26 -10.78 -20.11
N ILE A 266 -0.95 -11.18 -19.72
CA ILE A 266 -1.18 -12.09 -18.58
C ILE A 266 -0.42 -13.39 -18.79
N ILE A 267 -0.61 -14.06 -19.94
CA ILE A 267 0.03 -15.34 -20.25
C ILE A 267 1.56 -15.21 -20.16
N LYS A 268 2.11 -14.20 -20.84
CA LYS A 268 3.56 -13.96 -20.85
C LYS A 268 4.12 -13.73 -19.45
N LEU A 269 3.47 -12.86 -18.66
CA LEU A 269 3.93 -12.57 -17.30
C LEU A 269 3.81 -13.78 -16.39
N SER A 270 2.70 -14.53 -16.47
CA SER A 270 2.49 -15.75 -15.72
C SER A 270 3.56 -16.79 -16.04
N ASP A 271 3.88 -17.02 -17.31
CA ASP A 271 4.90 -17.99 -17.71
C ASP A 271 6.31 -17.56 -17.26
N GLU A 272 6.66 -16.26 -17.39
CA GLU A 272 7.95 -15.71 -16.94
C GLU A 272 8.14 -15.83 -15.42
N VAL A 273 7.07 -15.62 -14.63
CA VAL A 273 7.11 -15.78 -13.17
C VAL A 273 7.12 -17.26 -12.78
N GLU A 274 6.32 -18.08 -13.46
CA GLU A 274 6.19 -19.52 -13.20
C GLU A 274 7.51 -20.24 -13.35
N GLU A 275 8.28 -19.92 -14.39
CA GLU A 275 9.61 -20.48 -14.60
C GLU A 275 10.51 -20.28 -13.36
N LYS A 276 10.49 -19.08 -12.76
CA LYS A 276 11.35 -18.75 -11.62
C LYS A 276 10.83 -19.34 -10.31
N LEU A 277 9.52 -19.28 -10.08
CA LEU A 277 8.92 -19.87 -8.88
C LEU A 277 9.07 -21.40 -8.87
N GLN A 278 8.92 -22.05 -10.02
CA GLN A 278 9.10 -23.51 -10.11
C GLN A 278 10.56 -23.89 -9.87
N LYS A 279 11.52 -23.17 -10.45
CA LYS A 279 12.95 -23.35 -10.14
C LYS A 279 13.26 -23.17 -8.65
N ALA A 280 12.64 -22.19 -7.99
CA ALA A 280 12.80 -21.97 -6.55
C ALA A 280 12.26 -23.16 -5.74
N ILE A 281 11.07 -23.67 -6.10
CA ILE A 281 10.45 -24.84 -5.47
C ILE A 281 11.32 -26.08 -5.64
N ASP A 282 11.84 -26.33 -6.85
CA ASP A 282 12.59 -27.55 -7.17
C ASP A 282 13.95 -27.62 -6.46
N ASN A 283 14.50 -26.47 -6.06
CA ASN A 283 15.80 -26.38 -5.39
C ASN A 283 15.69 -25.99 -3.91
N ILE A 284 14.48 -25.96 -3.34
CA ILE A 284 14.23 -25.49 -1.98
C ILE A 284 14.97 -26.32 -0.92
N GLU A 285 15.16 -27.61 -1.17
CA GLU A 285 15.87 -28.54 -0.28
C GLU A 285 17.36 -28.21 -0.13
N ARG A 286 17.92 -27.37 -1.01
CA ARG A 286 19.32 -26.91 -0.95
C ARG A 286 19.50 -25.72 0.00
N ILE A 287 18.42 -25.14 0.50
CA ILE A 287 18.47 -23.96 1.36
C ILE A 287 18.64 -24.43 2.81
N GLU A 288 19.82 -24.18 3.37
CA GLU A 288 20.07 -24.36 4.80
C GLU A 288 19.92 -23.02 5.53
N ILE A 289 19.01 -22.99 6.51
CA ILE A 289 18.74 -21.78 7.30
C ILE A 289 19.15 -22.01 8.76
N PRO A 290 20.12 -21.23 9.29
CA PRO A 290 20.52 -21.26 10.69
C PRO A 290 19.33 -21.04 11.63
N ALA A 291 19.36 -21.67 12.81
CA ALA A 291 18.26 -21.58 13.77
C ALA A 291 17.93 -20.14 14.19
N GLU A 292 18.96 -19.29 14.31
CA GLU A 292 18.83 -17.87 14.68
C GLU A 292 18.09 -17.04 13.61
N GLU A 293 18.10 -17.46 12.34
CA GLU A 293 17.44 -16.73 11.26
C GLU A 293 15.94 -17.03 11.16
N ARG A 294 15.50 -18.15 11.74
CA ARG A 294 14.10 -18.61 11.66
C ARG A 294 13.16 -17.63 12.34
N GLU A 295 13.58 -17.06 13.47
CA GLU A 295 12.79 -16.09 14.24
C GLU A 295 12.66 -14.74 13.51
N THR A 296 13.67 -14.32 12.76
CA THR A 296 13.55 -13.09 11.95
C THR A 296 12.62 -13.30 10.74
N ILE A 297 12.70 -14.45 10.05
CA ILE A 297 11.81 -14.78 8.92
C ILE A 297 10.35 -14.82 9.41
N ALA A 298 10.12 -15.48 10.54
CA ALA A 298 8.88 -15.52 11.28
C ALA A 298 8.26 -14.14 11.55
N GLU A 299 9.01 -13.23 12.15
CA GLU A 299 8.55 -11.88 12.49
C GLU A 299 8.18 -11.06 11.25
N ASN A 300 9.01 -11.13 10.21
CA ASN A 300 8.73 -10.43 8.95
C ASN A 300 7.43 -10.92 8.30
N MET A 301 7.16 -12.22 8.36
CA MET A 301 5.93 -12.83 7.86
C MET A 301 4.69 -12.33 8.61
N ALA A 302 4.75 -12.25 9.95
CA ALA A 302 3.64 -11.73 10.73
C ALA A 302 3.29 -10.27 10.36
N GLY A 303 4.31 -9.47 10.02
CA GLY A 303 4.15 -8.09 9.56
C GLY A 303 3.58 -7.94 8.14
N SER A 304 3.61 -8.97 7.29
CA SER A 304 3.06 -8.94 5.92
C SER A 304 1.66 -9.56 5.80
N ILE A 305 1.18 -10.30 6.80
CA ILE A 305 -0.18 -10.88 6.83
C ILE A 305 -1.26 -9.79 7.01
N ASN A 306 -0.95 -8.65 7.62
CA ASN A 306 -1.83 -7.47 7.66
C ASN A 306 -0.96 -6.20 7.58
N TYR A 307 -0.97 -5.52 6.43
CA TYR A 307 -0.12 -4.35 6.16
C TYR A 307 -0.30 -3.24 7.20
N TYR A 308 -1.55 -2.88 7.54
CA TYR A 308 -1.84 -1.84 8.53
C TYR A 308 -1.48 -2.27 9.95
N MET A 309 -1.64 -3.56 10.27
CA MET A 309 -1.13 -4.12 11.52
C MET A 309 0.39 -3.98 11.62
N GLY A 310 1.11 -4.35 10.56
CA GLY A 310 2.57 -4.23 10.50
C GLY A 310 3.05 -2.79 10.63
N GLU A 311 2.43 -1.87 9.88
CA GLU A 311 2.67 -0.43 9.96
C GLU A 311 2.40 0.11 11.37
N PHE A 312 1.26 -0.24 11.98
CA PHE A 312 0.93 0.16 13.34
C PHE A 312 1.97 -0.33 14.34
N ILE A 313 2.39 -1.60 14.28
CA ILE A 313 3.37 -2.16 15.20
C ILE A 313 4.74 -1.48 15.02
N ASN A 314 5.13 -1.16 13.78
CA ASN A 314 6.37 -0.44 13.52
C ASN A 314 6.33 0.98 14.12
N TYR A 315 5.27 1.74 13.85
CA TYR A 315 5.09 3.08 14.44
C TYR A 315 4.96 3.05 15.96
N TRP A 316 4.30 2.03 16.52
CA TRP A 316 4.23 1.80 17.96
C TRP A 316 5.61 1.62 18.57
N ARG A 317 6.49 0.79 17.98
CA ARG A 317 7.86 0.58 18.48
C ARG A 317 8.67 1.88 18.49
N ILE A 318 8.54 2.69 17.43
CA ILE A 318 9.18 3.99 17.33
C ILE A 318 8.65 4.93 18.41
N PHE A 319 7.33 4.95 18.60
CA PHE A 319 6.64 5.75 19.62
C PHE A 319 7.03 5.36 21.03
N GLU A 320 7.05 4.07 21.35
CA GLU A 320 7.41 3.54 22.67
C GLU A 320 8.84 3.93 23.04
N ARG A 321 9.81 3.77 22.11
CA ARG A 321 11.20 4.20 22.34
C ARG A 321 11.30 5.71 22.53
N THR A 322 10.64 6.49 21.69
CA THR A 322 10.66 7.96 21.76
C THR A 322 10.04 8.46 23.06
N LEU A 323 8.94 7.85 23.49
CA LEU A 323 8.27 8.16 24.74
C LEU A 323 9.16 7.80 25.95
N GLU A 324 9.85 6.66 25.93
CA GLU A 324 10.80 6.30 26.98
C GLU A 324 11.95 7.30 27.11
N ASP A 325 12.52 7.74 25.99
CA ASP A 325 13.59 8.73 25.97
C ASP A 325 13.09 10.10 26.46
N PHE A 326 11.92 10.54 26.00
CA PHE A 326 11.26 11.74 26.50
C PHE A 326 10.97 11.68 28.01
N ILE A 327 10.53 10.53 28.51
CA ILE A 327 10.34 10.30 29.95
C ILE A 327 11.69 10.44 30.66
N LYS A 328 12.76 9.78 30.21
CA LYS A 328 14.08 9.86 30.85
C LYS A 328 14.60 11.30 30.93
N GLU A 329 14.43 12.09 29.87
CA GLU A 329 14.85 13.49 29.82
C GLU A 329 14.08 14.40 30.80
N ASN A 330 12.79 14.12 31.01
CA ASN A 330 11.90 14.94 31.83
C ASN A 330 11.67 14.38 33.26
N SER A 331 12.33 13.27 33.60
CA SER A 331 12.19 12.56 34.87
C SER A 331 13.33 12.84 35.86
N SER A 332 13.00 12.98 37.14
CA SER A 332 13.99 12.93 38.24
C SER A 332 14.42 11.48 38.53
N LYS A 333 15.54 11.27 39.24
CA LYS A 333 16.08 9.93 39.58
C LYS A 333 15.09 8.96 40.27
N ASN A 334 13.97 9.45 40.83
CA ASN A 334 12.93 8.64 41.50
C ASN A 334 11.82 8.09 40.57
N PHE A 335 11.81 8.43 39.28
CA PHE A 335 10.71 8.08 38.34
C PHE A 335 10.81 6.65 37.78
N ILE A 336 11.99 6.05 37.83
CA ILE A 336 12.29 4.76 37.17
C ILE A 336 11.46 3.60 37.76
N ASN A 337 11.03 3.70 39.02
CA ASN A 337 10.29 2.63 39.71
C ASN A 337 8.77 2.66 39.51
N LEU A 338 8.22 3.62 38.74
CA LEU A 338 6.78 3.72 38.47
C LEU A 338 6.39 2.92 37.21
N SER A 339 5.15 2.42 37.17
CA SER A 339 4.55 1.85 35.95
C SER A 339 4.42 2.92 34.85
N LEU A 340 4.26 2.51 33.58
CA LEU A 340 4.12 3.45 32.46
C LEU A 340 2.99 4.48 32.70
N SER A 341 1.83 4.03 33.18
CA SER A 341 0.72 4.92 33.58
C SER A 341 1.10 5.86 34.72
N GLY A 342 1.92 5.40 35.68
CA GLY A 342 2.45 6.24 36.76
C GLY A 342 3.43 7.29 36.26
N ARG A 343 4.32 6.93 35.33
CA ARG A 343 5.28 7.86 34.69
C ARG A 343 4.55 8.93 33.86
N LEU A 344 3.57 8.53 33.07
CA LEU A 344 2.74 9.43 32.28
C LEU A 344 1.93 10.40 33.17
N ASN A 345 1.37 9.92 34.29
CA ASN A 345 0.68 10.79 35.26
C ASN A 345 1.59 11.87 35.85
N GLU A 346 2.86 11.53 36.14
CA GLU A 346 3.82 12.51 36.63
C GLU A 346 4.23 13.52 35.54
N LEU A 347 4.28 13.11 34.26
CA LEU A 347 4.48 14.03 33.14
C LEU A 347 3.34 15.04 32.96
N VAL A 348 2.10 14.65 33.30
CA VAL A 348 0.97 15.60 33.35
C VAL A 348 1.13 16.55 34.54
N LYS A 349 1.47 16.04 35.72
CA LYS A 349 1.65 16.87 36.93
C LYS A 349 2.77 17.90 36.79
N ASN A 350 3.84 17.56 36.08
CA ASN A 350 4.97 18.46 35.84
C ASN A 350 4.80 19.32 34.57
N ASN A 351 3.63 19.25 33.90
CA ASN A 351 3.24 19.97 32.69
C ASN A 351 4.12 19.71 31.45
N SER A 352 4.75 18.55 31.38
CA SER A 352 5.55 18.16 30.19
C SER A 352 4.66 17.66 29.04
N ILE A 353 3.45 17.17 29.37
CA ILE A 353 2.41 16.77 28.41
C ILE A 353 1.04 17.28 28.91
N SER A 354 0.10 17.51 27.99
CA SER A 354 -1.28 17.89 28.30
C SER A 354 -2.12 16.69 28.75
N LYS A 355 -3.32 16.95 29.28
CA LYS A 355 -4.26 15.89 29.65
C LYS A 355 -4.83 15.19 28.41
N GLU A 356 -5.04 15.95 27.35
CA GLU A 356 -5.47 15.45 26.05
C GLU A 356 -4.41 14.50 25.47
N GLU A 357 -3.13 14.91 25.46
CA GLU A 357 -2.02 14.04 25.02
C GLU A 357 -1.92 12.76 25.86
N PHE A 358 -2.14 12.86 27.18
CA PHE A 358 -2.18 11.70 28.07
C PHE A 358 -3.30 10.71 27.73
N ASP A 359 -4.50 11.22 27.44
CA ASP A 359 -5.65 10.39 27.06
C ASP A 359 -5.40 9.74 25.68
N GLU A 360 -4.77 10.45 24.75
CA GLU A 360 -4.35 9.88 23.46
C GLU A 360 -3.30 8.77 23.61
N TYR A 361 -2.30 8.94 24.49
CA TYR A 361 -1.32 7.90 24.80
C TYR A 361 -1.99 6.65 25.38
N ARG A 362 -2.95 6.83 26.29
CA ARG A 362 -3.73 5.75 26.88
C ARG A 362 -4.54 4.99 25.86
N GLU A 363 -5.18 5.70 24.93
CA GLU A 363 -5.99 5.09 23.88
C GLU A 363 -5.14 4.23 22.94
N ILE A 364 -3.97 4.72 22.52
CA ILE A 364 -3.05 3.93 21.69
C ILE A 364 -2.52 2.72 22.45
N LEU A 365 -2.20 2.87 23.75
CA LEU A 365 -1.81 1.74 24.60
C LEU A 365 -2.91 0.69 24.70
N GLN A 366 -4.16 1.11 24.86
CA GLN A 366 -5.32 0.22 24.89
C GLN A 366 -5.53 -0.44 23.54
N PHE A 367 -5.46 0.32 22.45
CA PHE A 367 -5.59 -0.20 21.09
C PHE A 367 -4.47 -1.21 20.78
N ARG A 368 -3.22 -0.90 21.11
CA ARG A 368 -2.10 -1.84 21.05
C ARG A 368 -2.37 -3.08 21.88
N ASN A 369 -2.91 -2.96 23.09
CA ASN A 369 -3.23 -4.12 23.90
C ASN A 369 -4.39 -4.95 23.31
N ILE A 370 -5.39 -4.33 22.71
CA ILE A 370 -6.48 -5.02 21.98
C ILE A 370 -5.93 -5.70 20.73
N LEU A 371 -5.00 -5.06 20.04
CA LEU A 371 -4.43 -5.53 18.78
C LEU A 371 -3.38 -6.64 19.01
N VAL A 372 -2.63 -6.57 20.11
CA VAL A 372 -1.59 -7.54 20.51
C VAL A 372 -2.16 -8.67 21.37
N HIS A 373 -3.23 -8.44 22.14
CA HIS A 373 -3.80 -9.40 23.11
C HIS A 373 -5.30 -9.71 22.95
N GLY A 374 -6.04 -9.02 22.07
CA GLY A 374 -7.45 -9.28 21.75
C GLY A 374 -7.64 -9.77 20.31
N SER A 375 -8.78 -10.40 19.98
CA SER A 375 -9.06 -11.02 18.67
C SER A 375 -9.03 -10.03 17.49
N ALA A 376 -7.82 -9.72 16.99
CA ALA A 376 -7.52 -8.69 16.00
C ALA A 376 -7.92 -9.02 14.55
N ILE A 377 -8.77 -10.02 14.33
CA ILE A 377 -9.20 -10.45 12.99
C ILE A 377 -10.50 -9.74 12.54
N ASP A 378 -11.06 -8.88 13.41
CA ASP A 378 -12.34 -8.19 13.16
C ASP A 378 -12.24 -6.65 13.27
N GLN A 379 -11.03 -6.09 13.29
CA GLN A 379 -10.84 -4.63 13.33
C GLN A 379 -10.81 -4.08 11.89
N ASP A 380 -11.71 -3.16 11.60
CA ASP A 380 -11.77 -2.42 10.33
C ASP A 380 -10.42 -1.77 10.02
N GLU A 381 -9.94 -1.92 8.78
CA GLU A 381 -8.69 -1.32 8.30
C GLU A 381 -8.67 0.20 8.51
N GLU A 382 -9.82 0.87 8.40
CA GLU A 382 -9.93 2.31 8.65
C GLU A 382 -9.64 2.67 10.12
N ILE A 383 -9.98 1.80 11.07
CA ILE A 383 -9.65 2.00 12.48
C ILE A 383 -8.14 1.91 12.68
N ILE A 384 -7.47 0.93 12.05
CA ILE A 384 -6.02 0.78 12.17
C ILE A 384 -5.30 1.99 11.55
N LYS A 385 -5.76 2.49 10.39
CA LYS A 385 -5.23 3.71 9.76
C LYS A 385 -5.37 4.94 10.65
N LEU A 386 -6.53 5.12 11.28
CA LEU A 386 -6.76 6.24 12.21
C LEU A 386 -5.79 6.18 13.40
N GLN A 387 -5.54 5.00 13.94
CA GLN A 387 -4.60 4.81 15.06
C GLN A 387 -3.14 5.02 14.63
N ILE A 388 -2.76 4.64 13.41
CA ILE A 388 -1.45 4.98 12.82
C ILE A 388 -1.28 6.49 12.70
N ALA A 389 -2.28 7.21 12.16
CA ALA A 389 -2.24 8.66 12.04
C ALA A 389 -2.09 9.34 13.41
N LYS A 390 -2.76 8.80 14.42
CA LYS A 390 -2.66 9.27 15.81
C LYS A 390 -1.25 9.07 16.39
N ILE A 391 -0.65 7.90 16.23
CA ILE A 391 0.74 7.65 16.64
C ILE A 391 1.70 8.63 15.95
N LYS A 392 1.54 8.86 14.65
CA LYS A 392 2.39 9.80 13.88
C LYS A 392 2.30 11.23 14.42
N SER A 393 1.09 11.70 14.73
CA SER A 393 0.87 13.01 15.35
C SER A 393 1.60 13.13 16.69
N LEU A 394 1.42 12.13 17.55
CA LEU A 394 2.07 12.09 18.87
C LEU A 394 3.59 11.98 18.79
N LEU A 395 4.11 11.21 17.83
CA LEU A 395 5.54 11.17 17.52
C LEU A 395 6.06 12.54 17.12
N SER A 396 5.34 13.28 16.27
CA SER A 396 5.71 14.65 15.90
C SER A 396 5.79 15.55 17.12
N ASN A 397 4.84 15.44 18.05
CA ASN A 397 4.82 16.25 19.28
C ASN A 397 5.97 15.91 20.24
N LEU A 398 6.31 14.62 20.36
CA LEU A 398 7.42 14.14 21.20
C LEU A 398 8.80 14.46 20.59
N THR A 399 8.93 14.43 19.27
CA THR A 399 10.21 14.61 18.55
C THR A 399 10.54 16.06 18.25
N MET A 400 9.54 16.94 18.10
CA MET A 400 9.77 18.37 18.10
C MET A 400 10.08 18.77 19.54
N SER A 401 11.35 18.84 19.91
CA SER A 401 11.74 19.36 21.22
C SER A 401 11.47 20.86 21.29
N TRP A 402 11.03 21.39 22.45
CA TRP A 402 10.96 22.84 22.67
C TRP A 402 12.29 23.52 22.31
N LYS A 403 13.40 22.81 22.50
CA LYS A 403 14.75 23.24 22.09
C LYS A 403 14.82 23.56 20.58
N ASN A 404 14.44 22.61 19.72
CA ASN A 404 14.53 22.78 18.26
C ASN A 404 13.53 23.83 17.75
N GLU A 405 12.34 23.88 18.33
CA GLU A 405 11.35 24.89 17.99
C GLU A 405 11.82 26.29 18.38
N LEU A 406 12.43 26.45 19.56
CA LEU A 406 12.98 27.73 20.00
C LEU A 406 14.16 28.18 19.11
N ILE A 407 14.97 27.25 18.61
CA ILE A 407 15.99 27.58 17.59
C ILE A 407 15.32 28.12 16.33
N SER A 408 14.28 27.45 15.83
CA SER A 408 13.55 27.90 14.64
C SER A 408 12.90 29.27 14.86
N VAL A 409 12.20 29.45 15.99
CA VAL A 409 11.51 30.71 16.33
C VAL A 409 12.50 31.86 16.44
N ILE A 410 13.59 31.71 17.20
CA ILE A 410 14.59 32.77 17.35
C ILE A 410 15.28 33.06 16.00
N THR A 411 15.53 32.03 15.18
CA THR A 411 16.08 32.23 13.82
C THR A 411 15.13 33.07 12.95
N GLN A 412 13.84 32.74 12.95
CA GLN A 412 12.82 33.46 12.17
C GLN A 412 12.58 34.89 12.68
N LEU A 413 12.77 35.11 13.98
CA LEU A 413 12.74 36.45 14.60
C LEU A 413 14.05 37.24 14.42
N GLY A 414 14.98 36.77 13.57
CA GLY A 414 16.21 37.50 13.23
C GLY A 414 17.43 37.18 14.11
N GLY A 415 17.41 36.04 14.80
CA GLY A 415 18.54 35.52 15.59
C GLY A 415 18.63 36.03 17.03
N LYS A 416 17.86 37.06 17.40
CA LYS A 416 17.75 37.63 18.76
C LYS A 416 16.31 38.07 19.00
N ALA A 417 15.70 37.65 20.10
CA ALA A 417 14.29 37.95 20.40
C ALA A 417 14.02 38.11 21.90
N SER A 418 12.99 38.89 22.26
CA SER A 418 12.47 38.95 23.64
C SER A 418 11.56 37.76 23.94
N LEU A 419 11.39 37.43 25.22
CA LEU A 419 10.44 36.39 25.65
C LEU A 419 9.02 36.69 25.17
N THR A 420 8.62 37.96 25.14
CA THR A 420 7.30 38.37 24.63
C THR A 420 7.15 38.03 23.16
N ASP A 421 8.14 38.39 22.32
CA ASP A 421 8.11 38.09 20.88
C ASP A 421 8.12 36.58 20.61
N ILE A 422 8.92 35.84 21.39
CA ILE A 422 8.98 34.37 21.30
C ILE A 422 7.61 33.78 21.66
N TYR A 423 6.94 34.29 22.69
CA TYR A 423 5.60 33.82 23.05
C TYR A 423 4.58 34.14 21.97
N ASP A 424 4.52 35.40 21.53
CA ASP A 424 3.53 35.82 20.53
C ASP A 424 3.73 35.05 19.21
N PHE A 425 4.98 34.74 18.86
CA PHE A 425 5.27 33.93 17.69
C PHE A 425 4.76 32.49 17.85
N ILE A 426 5.05 31.84 18.99
CA ILE A 426 4.62 30.46 19.27
C ILE A 426 3.08 30.38 19.33
N GLU A 427 2.44 31.36 19.96
CA GLU A 427 0.98 31.42 20.12
C GLU A 427 0.23 31.51 18.78
N ASN A 428 0.86 32.13 17.78
CA ASN A 428 0.27 32.33 16.45
C ASN A 428 0.73 31.33 15.38
N ASN A 429 1.87 30.66 15.56
CA ASN A 429 2.52 29.88 14.50
C ASN A 429 2.91 28.45 14.91
N SER A 430 2.80 28.07 16.18
CA SER A 430 3.11 26.71 16.61
C SER A 430 1.98 25.75 16.27
N ASN A 431 2.34 24.57 15.78
CA ASN A 431 1.41 23.46 15.58
C ASN A 431 1.14 22.68 16.89
N ARG A 432 1.72 23.10 18.03
CA ARG A 432 1.48 22.47 19.33
C ARG A 432 0.15 22.89 19.94
N ASN A 433 -0.44 21.97 20.69
CA ASN A 433 -1.47 22.34 21.66
C ASN A 433 -0.81 22.98 22.90
N LEU A 434 -1.07 24.26 23.14
CA LEU A 434 -0.38 25.05 24.16
C LEU A 434 -1.03 24.89 25.55
N SER A 435 -0.38 24.13 26.44
CA SER A 435 -0.84 23.93 27.82
C SER A 435 -0.79 25.21 28.65
N SER A 436 -1.60 25.37 29.70
CA SER A 436 -1.64 26.62 30.51
C SER A 436 -0.27 27.09 31.06
N ASN A 437 0.72 26.19 31.13
CA ASN A 437 2.07 26.45 31.62
C ASN A 437 3.14 26.51 30.52
N TRP A 438 2.78 26.49 29.23
CA TRP A 438 3.71 26.43 28.10
C TRP A 438 4.76 27.57 28.12
N LYS A 439 4.37 28.78 28.52
CA LYS A 439 5.28 29.94 28.67
C LYS A 439 6.39 29.68 29.71
N ALA A 440 6.10 28.89 30.75
CA ALA A 440 7.08 28.49 31.75
C ALA A 440 8.05 27.41 31.24
N VAL A 441 7.55 26.48 30.42
CA VAL A 441 8.37 25.45 29.76
C VAL A 441 9.38 26.11 28.81
N VAL A 442 8.92 27.04 27.97
CA VAL A 442 9.80 27.84 27.08
C VAL A 442 10.93 28.53 27.85
N ARG A 443 10.62 29.22 28.96
CA ARG A 443 11.66 29.87 29.79
C ARG A 443 12.65 28.87 30.34
N ARG A 444 12.16 27.75 30.87
CA ARG A 444 13.00 26.71 31.45
C ARG A 444 13.93 26.11 30.40
N THR A 445 13.44 25.86 29.19
CA THR A 445 14.23 25.33 28.08
C THR A 445 15.33 26.32 27.65
N LEU A 446 15.01 27.62 27.52
CA LEU A 446 16.00 28.66 27.21
C LEU A 446 17.11 28.73 28.28
N GLN A 447 16.74 28.65 29.56
CA GLN A 447 17.70 28.69 30.67
C GLN A 447 18.56 27.43 30.75
N MET A 448 17.96 26.25 30.59
CA MET A 448 18.68 24.96 30.65
C MET A 448 19.70 24.79 29.52
N HIS A 449 19.56 25.53 28.42
CA HIS A 449 20.47 25.49 27.26
C HIS A 449 21.26 26.82 27.08
N SER A 450 21.46 27.57 28.17
CA SER A 450 22.23 28.80 28.18
C SER A 450 23.21 28.81 29.34
N SER A 451 24.51 28.74 29.05
CA SER A 451 25.59 28.77 30.06
C SER A 451 25.58 30.02 30.93
N ASP A 452 24.90 31.08 30.49
CA ASP A 452 24.77 32.35 31.22
C ASP A 452 23.79 32.28 32.41
N THR A 453 23.10 31.16 32.62
CA THR A 453 22.09 31.02 33.67
C THR A 453 22.46 29.97 34.71
N GLN A 454 22.03 30.19 35.96
CA GLN A 454 22.26 29.24 37.07
C GLN A 454 21.56 27.88 36.88
N THR A 455 20.59 27.80 35.97
CA THR A 455 19.83 26.58 35.67
C THR A 455 20.58 25.64 34.72
N TYR A 456 21.66 26.11 34.10
CA TYR A 456 22.51 25.30 33.23
C TYR A 456 23.28 24.25 34.04
N LYS A 457 23.06 22.97 33.73
CA LYS A 457 23.66 21.83 34.44
C LYS A 457 24.66 21.04 33.58
N GLY A 458 25.14 21.64 32.49
CA GLY A 458 25.95 21.00 31.46
C GLY A 458 25.10 20.39 30.34
N GLY A 459 25.57 20.48 29.09
CA GLY A 459 24.85 20.05 27.89
C GLY A 459 25.21 20.91 26.67
N GLU A 460 24.28 21.02 25.72
CA GLU A 460 24.40 21.93 24.58
C GLU A 460 24.11 23.38 25.01
N ASP A 461 25.07 24.28 24.79
CA ASP A 461 24.98 25.72 25.06
C ASP A 461 24.53 26.47 23.80
N LEU A 462 23.21 26.56 23.61
CA LEU A 462 22.58 26.98 22.35
C LEU A 462 22.08 28.42 22.39
N PHE A 463 21.77 28.94 23.57
CA PHE A 463 21.22 30.27 23.75
C PHE A 463 22.13 31.15 24.60
N LYS A 464 22.19 32.44 24.28
CA LYS A 464 22.87 33.47 25.04
C LYS A 464 21.82 34.34 25.72
N HIS A 465 21.91 34.47 27.03
CA HIS A 465 21.07 35.39 27.79
C HIS A 465 21.72 36.78 27.72
N VAL A 466 21.11 37.70 26.96
CA VAL A 466 21.71 39.01 26.66
C VAL A 466 21.38 40.01 27.76
N GLU A 467 20.11 40.10 28.12
CA GLU A 467 19.56 41.00 29.13
C GLU A 467 18.21 40.43 29.62
N SER A 468 17.60 41.06 30.63
CA SER A 468 16.39 40.52 31.28
C SER A 468 15.28 40.19 30.27
N GLY A 469 15.09 38.90 30.03
CA GLY A 469 14.04 38.40 29.14
C GLY A 469 14.38 38.44 27.64
N VAL A 470 15.64 38.62 27.26
CA VAL A 470 16.09 38.63 25.86
C VAL A 470 17.13 37.54 25.62
N TYR A 471 16.90 36.73 24.60
CA TYR A 471 17.74 35.59 24.23
C TYR A 471 18.20 35.70 22.78
N GLN A 472 19.40 35.20 22.52
CA GLN A 472 20.03 35.15 21.20
C GLN A 472 20.57 33.74 20.94
N LEU A 473 20.62 33.30 19.68
CA LEU A 473 21.29 32.05 19.33
C LEU A 473 22.81 32.19 19.46
N ARG A 474 23.45 31.21 20.12
CA ARG A 474 24.90 31.05 20.08
C ARG A 474 25.26 30.40 18.73
N VAL A 475 26.21 31.02 18.04
CA VAL A 475 26.74 30.54 16.75
C VAL A 475 27.89 29.59 17.01
#